data_AF-A0A4R1M6L9-F1
#
_entry.id   AF-A0A4R1M6L9-F1
#
_cell.length_a   1.000
_cell.length_b   1.000
_cell.length_c   1.000
_cell.angle_alpha   90.00
_cell.angle_beta   90.00
_cell.angle_gamma   90.00
#
_symmetry.space_group_name_H-M   'P 1'
#
loop_
_entity.id
_entity.type
_entity.pdbx_description
1 polymer ?
#
loop_
_entity_poly.entity_id
_entity_poly.type
_entity_poly.pdbx_seq_one_letter_code
_entity_poly.pdbx_strand_id
1 'polypeptide(L)'
;MKNKRNILIGLIIVATLTILLLITLVYNYKSVFQLEDVYNQVEDTDYETQVVNDTEIIVTLDEATFNYHLANNRLDDNGDLWVHFNEQKVTKNIEYKGLMIPVTSEFSIETNNNAIQLNYSGLKWGTWNIPVSLFDDRFNEYMIEQKGNLMHCSFLSLPYLCTITDAYINDEKLELVIEVDENKLQDLFQDLFEHYEEEVLLLYKESEDQYELIYDIFSNKNLQGENIRYYIEDFLEDNTLIKGTLALLTDDKIDQLFEAYPDLFKVEKETIFEMKADFLMEQQMNSFQDLYRRFYHYQNNNAANLLRKGNNPYDFRKGERITTEYIAQEYNLPITEDFTNQSEYIYDMEAKEIELVYYYNDYQVLVFKDESYETVPKEVWDNAVETYEFSPVKKPTREDEERKKIEEVIQNYWGTNKVFTRYLAIDSSNAFILVSHGVNYQNVYHFVLEKAEDEWIIVENNISDVYDFNKNNLEFNIELIPNYFLEEEEVLILSYNDRLMLVQDLHEREIIPSIEIAQLSYSSYAGNYITVKIADGREFIYTVSYGFLEDFYTKEEGINTLSGIPKIILLQD
;
A
#
# COMPACT_ATOMS: atom_id res chain seq x y z
N MET A 1 90.92 -33.69 -16.11
CA MET A 1 89.81 -32.70 -16.28
C MET A 1 88.61 -33.23 -17.08
N LYS A 2 88.74 -34.15 -18.05
CA LYS A 2 87.61 -34.67 -18.85
C LYS A 2 86.52 -35.41 -18.04
N ASN A 3 86.89 -36.24 -17.04
CA ASN A 3 85.88 -37.01 -16.27
C ASN A 3 85.00 -36.17 -15.35
N LYS A 4 85.54 -35.13 -14.69
CA LYS A 4 84.71 -34.22 -13.86
C LYS A 4 83.72 -33.42 -14.71
N ARG A 5 84.12 -33.05 -15.94
CA ARG A 5 83.25 -32.33 -16.88
C ARG A 5 82.12 -33.23 -17.41
N ASN A 6 82.39 -34.50 -17.67
CA ASN A 6 81.35 -35.45 -18.10
C ASN A 6 80.35 -35.83 -16.99
N ILE A 7 80.81 -35.94 -15.73
CA ILE A 7 79.93 -36.18 -14.58
C ILE A 7 79.08 -34.93 -14.28
N LEU A 8 79.65 -33.73 -14.39
CA LEU A 8 78.92 -32.47 -14.23
C LEU A 8 77.86 -32.30 -15.35
N ILE A 9 78.22 -32.60 -16.61
CA ILE A 9 77.26 -32.60 -17.73
C ILE A 9 76.17 -33.64 -17.52
N GLY A 10 76.50 -34.85 -17.04
CA GLY A 10 75.52 -35.89 -16.72
C GLY A 10 74.56 -35.48 -15.59
N LEU A 11 75.07 -34.88 -14.52
CA LEU A 11 74.25 -34.36 -13.41
C LEU A 11 73.37 -33.18 -13.84
N ILE A 12 73.89 -32.29 -14.70
CA ILE A 12 73.09 -31.20 -15.28
C ILE A 12 72.00 -31.79 -16.17
N ILE A 13 72.28 -32.78 -17.01
CA ILE A 13 71.28 -33.42 -17.86
C ILE A 13 70.19 -34.10 -17.01
N VAL A 14 70.57 -34.85 -15.97
CA VAL A 14 69.60 -35.50 -15.08
C VAL A 14 68.78 -34.44 -14.33
N ALA A 15 69.41 -33.43 -13.73
CA ALA A 15 68.68 -32.37 -13.04
C ALA A 15 67.77 -31.57 -13.99
N THR A 16 68.20 -31.32 -15.22
CA THR A 16 67.40 -30.62 -16.24
C THR A 16 66.23 -31.50 -16.67
N LEU A 17 66.42 -32.82 -16.82
CA LEU A 17 65.34 -33.77 -17.10
C LEU A 17 64.35 -33.85 -15.94
N THR A 18 64.82 -33.90 -14.68
CA THR A 18 63.93 -33.93 -13.51
C THR A 18 63.16 -32.63 -13.36
N ILE A 19 63.79 -31.48 -13.63
CA ILE A 19 63.14 -30.17 -13.63
C ILE A 19 62.17 -30.05 -14.81
N LEU A 20 62.51 -30.53 -16.00
CA LEU A 20 61.58 -30.58 -17.13
C LEU A 20 60.39 -31.48 -16.82
N LEU A 21 60.61 -32.63 -16.18
CA LEU A 21 59.54 -33.56 -15.80
C LEU A 21 58.63 -32.93 -14.74
N LEU A 22 59.20 -32.23 -13.74
CA LEU A 22 58.47 -31.46 -12.75
C LEU A 22 57.70 -30.27 -13.36
N ILE A 23 58.32 -29.53 -14.28
CA ILE A 23 57.65 -28.43 -15.01
C ILE A 23 56.54 -28.98 -15.90
N THR A 24 56.73 -30.11 -16.57
CA THR A 24 55.70 -30.73 -17.41
C THR A 24 54.56 -31.29 -16.56
N LEU A 25 54.86 -31.88 -15.39
CA LEU A 25 53.87 -32.29 -14.41
C LEU A 25 53.10 -31.09 -13.84
N VAL A 26 53.78 -30.01 -13.46
CA VAL A 26 53.15 -28.78 -12.93
C VAL A 26 52.39 -28.01 -13.99
N TYR A 27 52.85 -28.03 -15.25
CA TYR A 27 52.18 -27.37 -16.38
C TYR A 27 50.95 -28.16 -16.81
N ASN A 28 51.04 -29.49 -16.91
CA ASN A 28 49.86 -30.35 -17.10
C ASN A 28 48.90 -30.25 -15.90
N TYR A 29 49.41 -30.09 -14.68
CA TYR A 29 48.59 -29.85 -13.49
C TYR A 29 47.84 -28.51 -13.56
N LYS A 30 48.50 -27.44 -14.00
CA LYS A 30 47.87 -26.11 -14.17
C LYS A 30 46.94 -26.01 -15.38
N SER A 31 47.15 -26.80 -16.43
CA SER A 31 46.31 -26.79 -17.63
C SER A 31 45.07 -27.69 -17.53
N VAL A 32 44.94 -28.47 -16.45
CA VAL A 32 43.82 -29.42 -16.28
C VAL A 32 42.66 -28.84 -15.46
N PHE A 33 42.86 -27.77 -14.67
CA PHE A 33 41.75 -27.03 -14.05
C PHE A 33 42.08 -25.55 -13.87
N GLN A 34 41.37 -24.68 -14.60
CA GLN A 34 41.10 -23.31 -14.17
C GLN A 34 39.58 -23.21 -13.95
N LEU A 35 39.16 -23.37 -12.70
CA LEU A 35 37.76 -23.26 -12.23
C LEU A 35 37.28 -21.80 -12.16
N GLU A 36 38.19 -20.83 -12.30
CA GLU A 36 37.92 -19.40 -12.14
C GLU A 36 37.02 -18.82 -13.27
N ASP A 37 36.93 -19.52 -14.41
CA ASP A 37 36.09 -19.10 -15.53
C ASP A 37 34.64 -19.61 -15.44
N VAL A 38 34.34 -20.64 -14.63
CA VAL A 38 32.98 -21.23 -14.50
C VAL A 38 32.14 -20.48 -13.46
N TYR A 39 32.74 -20.05 -12.34
CA TYR A 39 32.03 -19.29 -11.30
C TYR A 39 31.48 -17.94 -11.79
N ASN A 40 32.07 -17.38 -12.86
CA ASN A 40 31.65 -16.10 -13.46
C ASN A 40 30.75 -16.27 -14.70
N GLN A 41 30.49 -17.51 -15.16
CA GLN A 41 29.68 -17.78 -16.36
C GLN A 41 28.29 -18.38 -16.07
N VAL A 42 28.01 -18.77 -14.82
CA VAL A 42 26.83 -19.57 -14.47
C VAL A 42 25.93 -18.81 -13.49
N GLU A 43 25.73 -17.50 -13.73
CA GLU A 43 24.65 -16.73 -13.07
C GLU A 43 23.28 -16.99 -13.73
N ASP A 44 23.26 -17.43 -14.99
CA ASP A 44 22.05 -17.89 -15.70
C ASP A 44 22.19 -19.38 -16.03
N THR A 45 21.61 -20.26 -15.21
CA THR A 45 21.53 -21.70 -15.52
C THR A 45 20.29 -21.98 -16.34
N ASP A 46 20.42 -21.89 -17.67
CA ASP A 46 19.40 -22.37 -18.62
C ASP A 46 19.42 -23.91 -18.64
N TYR A 47 18.54 -24.55 -17.86
CA TYR A 47 18.22 -25.96 -18.04
C TYR A 47 17.09 -26.09 -19.07
N GLU A 48 17.25 -26.99 -20.04
CA GLU A 48 16.20 -27.27 -21.02
C GLU A 48 15.14 -28.15 -20.36
N THR A 49 13.87 -27.73 -20.39
CA THR A 49 12.75 -28.50 -19.86
C THR A 49 11.80 -28.90 -20.98
N GLN A 50 11.27 -30.12 -20.89
CA GLN A 50 10.28 -30.62 -21.83
C GLN A 50 9.20 -31.40 -21.08
N VAL A 51 7.95 -31.04 -21.33
CA VAL A 51 6.79 -31.81 -20.85
C VAL A 51 6.58 -33.00 -21.78
N VAL A 52 6.63 -34.21 -21.25
CA VAL A 52 6.53 -35.48 -22.01
C VAL A 52 5.08 -35.97 -22.05
N ASN A 53 4.38 -35.86 -20.93
CA ASN A 53 2.98 -36.21 -20.77
C ASN A 53 2.35 -35.35 -19.64
N ASP A 54 1.15 -35.69 -19.19
CA ASP A 54 0.39 -34.87 -18.24
C ASP A 54 1.08 -34.66 -16.88
N THR A 55 2.01 -35.54 -16.49
CA THR A 55 2.68 -35.50 -15.18
C THR A 55 4.20 -35.63 -15.25
N GLU A 56 4.77 -35.89 -16.42
CA GLU A 56 6.19 -36.18 -16.60
C GLU A 56 6.91 -35.03 -17.31
N ILE A 57 7.98 -34.56 -16.68
CA ILE A 57 8.86 -33.50 -17.16
C ILE A 57 10.25 -34.09 -17.30
N ILE A 58 10.89 -33.86 -18.45
CA ILE A 58 12.32 -34.11 -18.62
C ILE A 58 13.05 -32.79 -18.41
N VAL A 59 13.98 -32.79 -17.46
CA VAL A 59 14.92 -31.70 -17.26
C VAL A 59 16.28 -32.14 -17.74
N THR A 60 16.84 -31.40 -18.69
CA THR A 60 18.12 -31.71 -19.30
C THR A 60 19.19 -30.78 -18.76
N LEU A 61 20.21 -31.36 -18.15
CA LEU A 61 21.37 -30.67 -17.60
C LEU A 61 22.59 -30.97 -18.44
N ASP A 62 23.31 -29.93 -18.84
CA ASP A 62 24.64 -30.11 -19.41
C ASP A 62 25.69 -30.40 -18.32
N GLU A 63 26.88 -30.82 -18.74
CA GLU A 63 27.96 -31.17 -17.83
C GLU A 63 28.35 -30.00 -16.91
N ALA A 64 28.37 -28.78 -17.42
CA ALA A 64 28.76 -27.60 -16.67
C ALA A 64 27.76 -27.28 -15.55
N THR A 65 26.46 -27.28 -15.87
CA THR A 65 25.36 -27.01 -14.94
C THR A 65 25.28 -28.08 -13.87
N PHE A 66 25.42 -29.35 -14.23
CA PHE A 66 25.46 -30.44 -13.26
C PHE A 66 26.62 -30.28 -12.28
N ASN A 67 27.83 -30.02 -12.78
CA ASN A 67 29.01 -29.86 -11.92
C ASN A 67 28.90 -28.62 -11.02
N TYR A 68 28.28 -27.53 -11.49
CA TYR A 68 27.99 -26.35 -10.69
C TYR A 68 27.09 -26.68 -9.49
N HIS A 69 25.95 -27.34 -9.73
CA HIS A 69 25.04 -27.72 -8.65
C HIS A 69 25.64 -28.81 -7.73
N LEU A 70 26.42 -29.75 -8.28
CA LEU A 70 27.13 -30.74 -7.48
C LEU A 70 28.16 -30.06 -6.57
N ALA A 71 28.87 -29.02 -7.03
CA ALA A 71 29.85 -28.28 -6.24
C ALA A 71 29.19 -27.51 -5.07
N ASN A 72 28.06 -26.85 -5.31
CA ASN A 72 27.31 -26.10 -4.28
C ASN A 72 26.78 -26.98 -3.14
N ASN A 73 26.71 -28.29 -3.32
CA ASN A 73 26.24 -29.25 -2.31
C ASN A 73 27.33 -29.75 -1.33
N ARG A 74 28.60 -29.36 -1.54
CA ARG A 74 29.76 -29.99 -0.88
C ARG A 74 30.22 -29.22 0.36
N LEU A 75 30.86 -29.95 1.27
CA LEU A 75 31.48 -29.39 2.49
C LEU A 75 32.96 -29.01 2.32
N ASP A 76 33.57 -29.39 1.20
CA ASP A 76 35.01 -29.22 0.91
C ASP A 76 35.19 -28.09 -0.12
N ASP A 77 35.83 -26.99 0.30
CA ASP A 77 36.03 -25.75 -0.48
C ASP A 77 36.90 -25.93 -1.75
N ASN A 78 37.52 -27.10 -1.95
CA ASN A 78 38.58 -27.25 -2.94
C ASN A 78 38.13 -27.62 -4.36
N GLY A 79 36.85 -27.54 -4.75
CA GLY A 79 36.39 -27.52 -6.16
C GLY A 79 36.82 -28.67 -7.10
N ASP A 80 37.59 -29.66 -6.62
CA ASP A 80 38.43 -30.52 -7.45
C ASP A 80 37.71 -31.78 -7.95
N LEU A 81 36.38 -31.85 -7.84
CA LEU A 81 35.58 -32.96 -8.39
C LEU A 81 34.94 -32.51 -9.67
N TRP A 82 35.11 -33.29 -10.72
CA TRP A 82 34.44 -33.05 -11.98
C TRP A 82 33.89 -34.33 -12.55
N VAL A 83 32.63 -34.29 -12.96
CA VAL A 83 31.91 -35.37 -13.62
C VAL A 83 31.95 -35.12 -15.12
N HIS A 84 32.43 -36.11 -15.86
CA HIS A 84 32.51 -36.09 -17.31
C HIS A 84 31.46 -37.04 -17.89
N PHE A 85 30.41 -36.49 -18.51
CA PHE A 85 29.30 -37.28 -19.05
C PHE A 85 29.75 -38.14 -20.25
N ASN A 86 30.58 -37.59 -21.14
CA ASN A 86 31.07 -38.27 -22.35
C ASN A 86 31.90 -39.51 -22.04
N GLU A 87 32.71 -39.42 -20.99
CA GLU A 87 33.60 -40.51 -20.60
C GLU A 87 32.97 -41.44 -19.57
N GLN A 88 31.81 -41.06 -19.00
CA GLN A 88 31.21 -41.68 -17.82
C GLN A 88 32.23 -41.84 -16.68
N LYS A 89 33.04 -40.81 -16.46
CA LYS A 89 34.08 -40.77 -15.44
C LYS A 89 33.95 -39.56 -14.56
N VAL A 90 34.46 -39.72 -13.34
CA VAL A 90 34.66 -38.64 -12.39
C VAL A 90 36.14 -38.50 -12.11
N THR A 91 36.62 -37.26 -12.13
CA THR A 91 37.98 -36.89 -11.76
C THR A 91 37.94 -36.20 -10.40
N LYS A 92 38.79 -36.65 -9.46
CA LYS A 92 39.00 -35.96 -8.18
C LYS A 92 40.48 -35.87 -7.84
N ASN A 93 40.94 -34.73 -7.34
CA ASN A 93 42.22 -34.67 -6.64
C ASN A 93 42.05 -35.03 -5.15
N ILE A 94 42.86 -35.96 -4.66
CA ILE A 94 42.89 -36.36 -3.25
C ILE A 94 44.24 -35.97 -2.65
N GLU A 95 44.23 -35.29 -1.51
CA GLU A 95 45.46 -35.07 -0.75
C GLU A 95 45.85 -36.34 0.02
N TYR A 96 47.05 -36.85 -0.23
CA TYR A 96 47.66 -37.91 0.55
C TYR A 96 49.08 -37.53 0.98
N LYS A 97 49.26 -37.31 2.29
CA LYS A 97 50.55 -36.94 2.89
C LYS A 97 51.19 -35.69 2.26
N GLY A 98 50.38 -34.67 1.97
CA GLY A 98 50.84 -33.42 1.36
C GLY A 98 51.07 -33.49 -0.16
N LEU A 99 50.66 -34.58 -0.83
CA LEU A 99 50.68 -34.72 -2.28
C LEU A 99 49.26 -34.81 -2.81
N MET A 100 48.92 -33.98 -3.81
CA MET A 100 47.66 -34.07 -4.54
C MET A 100 47.77 -35.18 -5.59
N ILE A 101 46.86 -36.15 -5.50
CA ILE A 101 46.81 -37.33 -6.38
C ILE A 101 45.54 -37.23 -7.22
N PRO A 102 45.62 -37.07 -8.55
CA PRO A 102 44.47 -37.14 -9.42
C PRO A 102 44.00 -38.59 -9.53
N VAL A 103 42.80 -38.85 -9.06
CA VAL A 103 42.12 -40.13 -9.24
C VAL A 103 41.00 -39.96 -10.25
N THR A 104 40.78 -41.02 -11.02
CA THR A 104 39.64 -41.14 -11.92
C THR A 104 38.84 -42.36 -11.51
N SER A 105 37.52 -42.25 -11.53
CA SER A 105 36.60 -43.34 -11.25
C SER A 105 35.56 -43.41 -12.34
N GLU A 106 35.09 -44.61 -12.66
CA GLU A 106 33.82 -44.75 -13.37
C GLU A 106 32.69 -44.42 -12.39
N PHE A 107 31.57 -43.91 -12.89
CA PHE A 107 30.39 -43.62 -12.07
C PHE A 107 29.12 -44.18 -12.70
N SER A 108 28.17 -44.51 -11.83
CA SER A 108 26.77 -44.72 -12.21
C SER A 108 25.90 -43.72 -11.46
N ILE A 109 24.77 -43.40 -12.06
CA ILE A 109 23.75 -42.54 -11.46
C ILE A 109 22.63 -43.42 -10.92
N GLU A 110 22.18 -43.12 -9.72
CA GLU A 110 20.95 -43.63 -9.12
C GLU A 110 20.11 -42.47 -8.62
N THR A 111 18.79 -42.60 -8.68
CA THR A 111 17.87 -41.63 -8.09
C THR A 111 17.65 -41.97 -6.62
N ASN A 112 17.64 -40.94 -5.77
CA ASN A 112 17.36 -41.06 -4.34
C ASN A 112 16.42 -39.93 -3.90
N ASN A 113 15.11 -40.18 -4.04
CA ASN A 113 14.06 -39.19 -3.84
C ASN A 113 14.30 -37.92 -4.69
N ASN A 114 14.70 -36.81 -4.05
CA ASN A 114 14.91 -35.51 -4.68
C ASN A 114 16.39 -35.21 -4.92
N ALA A 115 17.21 -36.26 -4.99
CA ALA A 115 18.65 -36.14 -5.21
C ALA A 115 19.14 -37.18 -6.21
N ILE A 116 20.22 -36.83 -6.88
CA ILE A 116 20.96 -37.70 -7.77
C ILE A 116 22.15 -38.23 -6.99
N GLN A 117 22.22 -39.55 -6.85
CA GLN A 117 23.32 -40.24 -6.19
C GLN A 117 24.31 -40.76 -7.23
N LEU A 118 25.57 -40.41 -7.04
CA LEU A 118 26.70 -40.91 -7.82
C LEU A 118 27.36 -42.06 -7.05
N ASN A 119 27.41 -43.24 -7.68
CA ASN A 119 28.13 -44.39 -7.15
C ASN A 119 29.42 -44.58 -7.94
N TYR A 120 30.55 -44.65 -7.23
CA TYR A 120 31.88 -44.70 -7.85
C TYR A 120 32.45 -46.11 -7.86
N SER A 121 33.08 -46.51 -8.96
CA SER A 121 33.77 -47.80 -9.07
C SER A 121 34.99 -47.75 -9.99
N GLY A 122 35.90 -48.72 -9.80
CA GLY A 122 37.03 -48.90 -10.72
C GLY A 122 38.07 -47.78 -10.61
N LEU A 123 38.44 -47.39 -9.38
CA LEU A 123 39.33 -46.28 -9.12
C LEU A 123 40.71 -46.48 -9.78
N LYS A 124 41.13 -45.46 -10.52
CA LYS A 124 42.39 -45.40 -11.27
C LYS A 124 43.21 -44.20 -10.82
N TRP A 125 44.51 -44.42 -10.65
CA TRP A 125 45.48 -43.33 -10.51
C TRP A 125 46.21 -43.15 -11.85
N GLY A 126 45.92 -42.07 -12.56
CA GLY A 126 46.36 -41.90 -13.94
C GLY A 126 45.83 -43.04 -14.82
N THR A 127 46.73 -43.83 -15.41
CA THR A 127 46.36 -45.01 -16.22
C THR A 127 46.38 -46.34 -15.46
N TRP A 128 46.71 -46.33 -14.16
CA TRP A 128 46.95 -47.53 -13.37
C TRP A 128 45.71 -47.87 -12.55
N ASN A 129 45.15 -49.08 -12.74
CA ASN A 129 44.09 -49.61 -11.90
C ASN A 129 44.63 -49.83 -10.47
N ILE A 130 43.88 -49.40 -9.46
CA ILE A 130 44.21 -49.69 -8.06
C ILE A 130 43.61 -51.07 -7.74
N PRO A 131 44.43 -52.12 -7.56
CA PRO A 131 43.96 -53.52 -7.67
C PRO A 131 43.26 -54.06 -6.40
N VAL A 132 42.70 -53.21 -5.54
CA VAL A 132 42.15 -53.62 -4.25
C VAL A 132 40.82 -52.91 -4.01
N SER A 133 39.73 -53.69 -3.94
CA SER A 133 38.36 -53.19 -3.71
C SER A 133 38.20 -52.34 -2.45
N LEU A 134 39.04 -52.58 -1.43
CA LEU A 134 39.07 -51.80 -0.19
C LEU A 134 39.41 -50.31 -0.40
N PHE A 135 40.03 -49.94 -1.52
CA PHE A 135 40.22 -48.52 -1.88
C PHE A 135 38.99 -47.91 -2.54
N ASP A 136 38.25 -48.68 -3.34
CA ASP A 136 36.96 -48.22 -3.90
C ASP A 136 35.97 -47.97 -2.75
N ASP A 137 35.89 -48.88 -1.78
CA ASP A 137 35.03 -48.74 -0.59
C ASP A 137 35.39 -47.47 0.20
N ARG A 138 36.68 -47.24 0.46
CA ARG A 138 37.16 -46.05 1.18
C ARG A 138 36.98 -44.75 0.40
N PHE A 139 37.10 -44.80 -0.93
CA PHE A 139 36.86 -43.64 -1.77
C PHE A 139 35.37 -43.27 -1.76
N ASN A 140 34.48 -44.28 -1.85
CA ASN A 140 33.04 -44.07 -1.69
C ASN A 140 32.68 -43.52 -0.30
N GLU A 141 33.22 -44.10 0.78
CA GLU A 141 33.04 -43.58 2.16
C GLU A 141 33.48 -42.11 2.26
N TYR A 142 34.66 -41.77 1.72
CA TYR A 142 35.14 -40.39 1.71
C TYR A 142 34.23 -39.47 0.88
N MET A 143 33.77 -39.91 -0.30
CA MET A 143 32.87 -39.11 -1.12
C MET A 143 31.51 -38.87 -0.45
N ILE A 144 31.00 -39.85 0.29
CA ILE A 144 29.81 -39.72 1.14
C ILE A 144 30.04 -38.69 2.25
N GLU A 145 31.15 -38.80 3.00
CA GLU A 145 31.48 -37.86 4.07
C GLU A 145 31.59 -36.41 3.59
N GLN A 146 32.08 -36.20 2.36
CA GLN A 146 32.22 -34.88 1.75
C GLN A 146 30.96 -34.38 1.03
N LYS A 147 29.85 -35.15 1.06
CA LYS A 147 28.66 -34.92 0.22
C LYS A 147 28.98 -34.78 -1.27
N GLY A 148 30.07 -35.39 -1.73
CA GLY A 148 30.49 -35.36 -3.13
C GLY A 148 29.76 -36.37 -4.00
N ASN A 149 29.01 -37.29 -3.41
CA ASN A 149 28.27 -38.35 -4.08
C ASN A 149 26.77 -38.03 -4.26
N LEU A 150 26.30 -36.86 -3.80
CA LEU A 150 24.89 -36.48 -3.82
C LEU A 150 24.75 -35.07 -4.38
N MET A 151 23.94 -34.94 -5.41
CA MET A 151 23.47 -33.65 -5.90
C MET A 151 22.01 -33.49 -5.49
N HIS A 152 21.74 -32.55 -4.59
CA HIS A 152 20.37 -32.13 -4.31
C HIS A 152 19.86 -31.28 -5.47
N CYS A 153 18.70 -31.65 -6.00
CA CYS A 153 18.06 -30.89 -7.07
C CYS A 153 17.16 -29.79 -6.49
N SER A 154 17.71 -28.94 -5.61
CA SER A 154 16.97 -27.84 -4.99
C SER A 154 16.54 -26.76 -5.98
N PHE A 155 17.13 -26.73 -7.18
CA PHE A 155 16.68 -25.90 -8.31
C PHE A 155 15.32 -26.35 -8.85
N LEU A 156 14.91 -27.59 -8.59
CA LEU A 156 13.52 -28.01 -8.73
C LEU A 156 12.78 -27.46 -7.51
N SER A 157 12.23 -26.26 -7.64
CA SER A 157 11.52 -25.50 -6.59
C SER A 157 10.26 -26.19 -6.01
N LEU A 158 10.05 -27.48 -6.30
CA LEU A 158 8.88 -28.28 -5.97
C LEU A 158 9.22 -29.62 -5.27
N PRO A 159 10.07 -29.66 -4.22
CA PRO A 159 10.50 -30.93 -3.62
C PRO A 159 9.36 -31.75 -2.99
N TYR A 160 8.19 -31.17 -2.78
CA TYR A 160 7.02 -31.87 -2.22
C TYR A 160 6.02 -32.32 -3.30
N LEU A 161 5.95 -31.65 -4.44
CA LEU A 161 5.05 -31.97 -5.57
C LEU A 161 5.71 -32.81 -6.65
N CYS A 162 7.04 -32.83 -6.73
CA CYS A 162 7.78 -33.53 -7.76
C CYS A 162 8.68 -34.60 -7.17
N THR A 163 8.85 -35.71 -7.89
CA THR A 163 9.81 -36.78 -7.56
C THR A 163 10.65 -37.13 -8.78
N ILE A 164 11.96 -37.30 -8.58
CA ILE A 164 12.85 -37.77 -9.63
C ILE A 164 12.67 -39.29 -9.73
N THR A 165 12.08 -39.76 -10.82
CA THR A 165 11.79 -41.19 -11.03
C THR A 165 12.95 -41.90 -11.71
N ASP A 166 13.63 -41.22 -12.63
CA ASP A 166 14.78 -41.74 -13.34
C ASP A 166 15.81 -40.63 -13.66
N ALA A 167 17.05 -41.04 -13.87
CA ALA A 167 18.12 -40.14 -14.27
C ALA A 167 19.14 -40.91 -15.12
N TYR A 168 19.36 -40.46 -16.35
CA TYR A 168 20.26 -41.14 -17.28
C TYR A 168 21.01 -40.15 -18.17
N ILE A 169 22.18 -40.60 -18.67
CA ILE A 169 23.01 -39.81 -19.57
C ILE A 169 22.63 -40.16 -21.01
N ASN A 170 22.25 -39.15 -21.78
CA ASN A 170 21.92 -39.25 -23.20
C ASN A 170 22.66 -38.15 -23.97
N ASP A 171 23.35 -38.51 -25.06
CA ASP A 171 24.08 -37.58 -25.94
C ASP A 171 24.83 -36.45 -25.20
N GLU A 172 25.69 -36.82 -24.24
CA GLU A 172 26.56 -35.88 -23.49
C GLU A 172 25.83 -34.99 -22.47
N LYS A 173 24.52 -35.20 -22.25
CA LYS A 173 23.68 -34.49 -21.28
C LYS A 173 23.08 -35.46 -20.25
N LEU A 174 22.74 -34.94 -19.07
CA LEU A 174 21.99 -35.67 -18.07
C LEU A 174 20.51 -35.34 -18.21
N GLU A 175 19.69 -36.33 -18.49
CA GLU A 175 18.23 -36.23 -18.51
C GLU A 175 17.68 -36.73 -17.17
N LEU A 176 16.93 -35.87 -16.49
CA LEU A 176 16.19 -36.19 -15.28
C LEU A 176 14.73 -36.35 -15.64
N VAL A 177 14.17 -37.52 -15.34
CA VAL A 177 12.72 -37.77 -15.46
C VAL A 177 12.08 -37.42 -14.14
N ILE A 178 11.21 -36.42 -14.16
CA ILE A 178 10.52 -35.89 -13.00
C ILE A 178 9.04 -36.18 -13.15
N GLU A 179 8.47 -36.85 -12.16
CA GLU A 179 7.03 -37.08 -12.08
C GLU A 179 6.42 -36.10 -11.07
N VAL A 180 5.36 -35.41 -11.49
CA VAL A 180 4.51 -34.56 -10.66
C VAL A 180 3.46 -35.43 -10.00
N ASP A 181 3.38 -35.34 -8.67
CA ASP A 181 2.41 -36.07 -7.85
C ASP A 181 1.02 -35.42 -7.98
N GLU A 182 0.21 -35.98 -8.90
CA GLU A 182 -1.15 -35.49 -9.16
C GLU A 182 -2.00 -35.40 -7.90
N ASN A 183 -1.88 -36.36 -6.97
CA ASN A 183 -2.71 -36.37 -5.77
C ASN A 183 -2.39 -35.18 -4.89
N LYS A 184 -1.10 -34.87 -4.71
CA LYS A 184 -0.70 -33.68 -3.93
C LYS A 184 -1.05 -32.38 -4.63
N LEU A 185 -0.97 -32.34 -5.96
CA LEU A 185 -1.39 -31.16 -6.73
C LEU A 185 -2.91 -30.97 -6.62
N GLN A 186 -3.69 -32.05 -6.71
CA GLN A 186 -5.14 -32.02 -6.48
C GLN A 186 -5.48 -31.58 -5.05
N ASP A 187 -4.76 -32.08 -4.03
CA ASP A 187 -4.94 -31.66 -2.65
C ASP A 187 -4.66 -30.15 -2.48
N LEU A 188 -3.62 -29.63 -3.13
CA LEU A 188 -3.32 -28.20 -3.14
C LEU A 188 -4.47 -27.40 -3.78
N PHE A 189 -4.91 -27.79 -4.98
CA PHE A 189 -6.03 -27.12 -5.66
C PHE A 189 -7.34 -27.21 -4.89
N GLN A 190 -7.59 -28.31 -4.19
CA GLN A 190 -8.78 -28.46 -3.36
C GLN A 190 -8.82 -27.44 -2.23
N ASP A 191 -7.67 -27.16 -1.61
CA ASP A 191 -7.51 -26.09 -0.64
C ASP A 191 -7.67 -24.69 -1.30
N LEU A 192 -7.18 -24.50 -2.54
CA LEU A 192 -7.43 -23.25 -3.29
C LEU A 192 -8.92 -23.03 -3.61
N PHE A 193 -9.67 -24.08 -3.95
CA PHE A 193 -11.11 -24.02 -4.26
C PHE A 193 -12.00 -23.60 -3.08
N GLU A 194 -11.46 -23.59 -1.87
CA GLU A 194 -12.14 -23.13 -0.66
C GLU A 194 -11.85 -21.65 -0.35
N HIS A 195 -10.83 -21.05 -0.98
CA HIS A 195 -10.28 -19.73 -0.61
C HIS A 195 -10.15 -18.78 -1.82
N TYR A 196 -11.14 -18.75 -2.70
CA TYR A 196 -11.19 -17.82 -3.83
C TYR A 196 -12.32 -16.80 -3.70
N GLU A 197 -12.17 -15.68 -4.39
CA GLU A 197 -13.18 -14.62 -4.45
C GLU A 197 -14.09 -14.82 -5.66
N GLU A 198 -15.38 -15.10 -5.41
CA GLU A 198 -16.37 -15.35 -6.46
C GLU A 198 -16.54 -14.16 -7.40
N GLU A 199 -16.40 -12.94 -6.88
CA GLU A 199 -16.50 -11.71 -7.66
C GLU A 199 -15.38 -11.61 -8.70
N VAL A 200 -14.15 -11.98 -8.33
CA VAL A 200 -12.99 -12.01 -9.23
C VAL A 200 -13.15 -13.15 -10.26
N LEU A 201 -13.64 -14.31 -9.83
CA LEU A 201 -13.91 -15.44 -10.73
C LEU A 201 -14.85 -15.06 -11.87
N LEU A 202 -15.90 -14.29 -11.58
CA LEU A 202 -16.88 -13.90 -12.59
C LEU A 202 -16.29 -13.04 -13.71
N LEU A 203 -15.19 -12.32 -13.45
CA LEU A 203 -14.51 -11.51 -14.47
C LEU A 203 -13.80 -12.38 -15.51
N TYR A 204 -13.33 -13.56 -15.09
CA TYR A 204 -12.60 -14.47 -15.98
C TYR A 204 -13.53 -15.12 -17.01
N LYS A 205 -14.85 -15.12 -16.73
CA LYS A 205 -15.87 -15.62 -17.65
C LYS A 205 -15.98 -14.82 -18.94
N GLU A 206 -15.72 -13.52 -18.89
CA GLU A 206 -15.85 -12.61 -20.03
C GLU A 206 -14.51 -12.35 -20.74
N SER A 207 -13.42 -12.95 -20.24
CA SER A 207 -12.08 -12.83 -20.80
C SER A 207 -11.92 -13.74 -22.02
N GLU A 208 -11.43 -13.18 -23.13
CA GLU A 208 -10.90 -13.97 -24.25
C GLU A 208 -9.45 -14.30 -23.89
N ASP A 209 -9.12 -15.50 -23.35
CA ASP A 209 -7.78 -16.13 -23.28
C ASP A 209 -7.71 -17.23 -22.17
N GLN A 210 -6.50 -17.55 -21.69
CA GLN A 210 -6.11 -18.55 -20.67
C GLN A 210 -6.92 -18.46 -19.34
N TYR A 211 -7.58 -17.33 -19.09
CA TYR A 211 -8.48 -17.14 -17.95
C TYR A 211 -9.77 -17.98 -18.02
N GLU A 212 -10.21 -18.38 -19.22
CA GLU A 212 -11.34 -19.31 -19.39
C GLU A 212 -11.05 -20.66 -18.71
N LEU A 213 -9.81 -21.14 -18.80
CA LEU A 213 -9.38 -22.38 -18.13
C LEU A 213 -9.46 -22.25 -16.61
N ILE A 214 -9.00 -21.13 -16.05
CA ILE A 214 -9.07 -20.86 -14.60
C ILE A 214 -10.54 -20.80 -14.18
N TYR A 215 -11.38 -20.09 -14.95
CA TYR A 215 -12.81 -20.01 -14.70
C TYR A 215 -13.46 -21.40 -14.64
N ASP A 216 -13.19 -22.24 -15.62
CA ASP A 216 -13.75 -23.59 -15.70
C ASP A 216 -13.29 -24.48 -14.55
N ILE A 217 -12.02 -24.41 -14.17
CA ILE A 217 -11.45 -25.21 -13.08
C ILE A 217 -12.06 -24.82 -11.74
N PHE A 218 -12.13 -23.53 -11.42
CA PHE A 218 -12.66 -23.04 -10.15
C PHE A 218 -14.19 -23.13 -10.08
N SER A 219 -14.89 -22.90 -11.20
CA SER A 219 -16.36 -23.05 -11.26
C SER A 219 -16.80 -24.51 -11.05
N ASN A 220 -16.05 -25.46 -11.62
CA ASN A 220 -16.36 -26.89 -11.48
C ASN A 220 -15.68 -27.55 -10.28
N LYS A 221 -14.77 -26.83 -9.59
CA LYS A 221 -13.93 -27.32 -8.48
C LYS A 221 -13.27 -28.65 -8.81
N ASN A 222 -12.71 -28.74 -10.02
CA ASN A 222 -12.19 -29.99 -10.54
C ASN A 222 -10.96 -29.74 -11.42
N LEU A 223 -9.85 -30.40 -11.05
CA LEU A 223 -8.60 -30.38 -11.79
C LEU A 223 -8.45 -31.72 -12.52
N GLN A 224 -8.54 -31.71 -13.85
CA GLN A 224 -8.31 -32.90 -14.70
C GLN A 224 -6.84 -32.97 -15.15
N GLY A 225 -6.37 -34.14 -15.58
CA GLY A 225 -4.97 -34.34 -16.01
C GLY A 225 -4.50 -33.39 -17.12
N GLU A 226 -5.36 -33.10 -18.12
CA GLU A 226 -5.04 -32.13 -19.18
C GLU A 226 -4.86 -30.70 -18.61
N ASN A 227 -5.59 -30.35 -17.55
CA ASN A 227 -5.44 -29.06 -16.86
C ASN A 227 -4.14 -28.99 -16.06
N ILE A 228 -3.75 -30.10 -15.42
CA ILE A 228 -2.47 -30.22 -14.69
C ILE A 228 -1.32 -29.92 -15.64
N ARG A 229 -1.37 -30.48 -16.84
CA ARG A 229 -0.37 -30.24 -17.88
C ARG A 229 -0.23 -28.75 -18.22
N TYR A 230 -1.33 -28.01 -18.38
CA TYR A 230 -1.27 -26.57 -18.65
C TYR A 230 -0.62 -25.77 -17.53
N TYR A 231 -0.87 -26.11 -16.26
CA TYR A 231 -0.18 -25.48 -15.13
C TYR A 231 1.30 -25.82 -15.06
N ILE A 232 1.68 -27.04 -15.42
CA ILE A 232 3.08 -27.44 -15.50
C ILE A 232 3.80 -26.69 -16.63
N GLU A 233 3.19 -26.61 -17.82
CA GLU A 233 3.72 -25.85 -18.95
C GLU A 233 3.87 -24.37 -18.57
N ASP A 234 2.85 -23.76 -17.96
CA ASP A 234 2.88 -22.35 -17.53
C ASP A 234 3.93 -22.06 -16.45
N PHE A 235 4.15 -23.01 -15.51
CA PHE A 235 5.19 -22.91 -14.49
C PHE A 235 6.61 -22.84 -15.08
N LEU A 236 6.82 -23.54 -16.19
CA LEU A 236 8.11 -23.59 -16.89
C LEU A 236 8.31 -22.37 -17.80
N GLU A 237 7.24 -21.67 -18.16
CA GLU A 237 7.22 -20.47 -19.00
C GLU A 237 7.01 -19.18 -18.14
N ASP A 238 6.07 -18.32 -18.53
CA ASP A 238 5.91 -16.95 -17.99
C ASP A 238 4.99 -16.85 -16.74
N ASN A 239 4.48 -17.98 -16.24
CA ASN A 239 3.59 -18.09 -15.08
C ASN A 239 2.27 -17.31 -15.23
N THR A 240 1.69 -17.21 -16.43
CA THR A 240 0.45 -16.45 -16.67
C THR A 240 -0.77 -17.10 -16.00
N LEU A 241 -0.98 -18.40 -16.21
CA LEU A 241 -2.06 -19.15 -15.55
C LEU A 241 -1.89 -19.18 -14.03
N ILE A 242 -0.67 -19.32 -13.55
CA ILE A 242 -0.34 -19.30 -12.12
C ILE A 242 -0.64 -17.92 -11.52
N LYS A 243 -0.19 -16.84 -12.15
CA LYS A 243 -0.50 -15.46 -11.72
C LYS A 243 -2.01 -15.22 -11.67
N GLY A 244 -2.74 -15.62 -12.71
CA GLY A 244 -4.21 -15.54 -12.73
C GLY A 244 -4.86 -16.37 -11.63
N THR A 245 -4.35 -17.56 -11.36
CA THR A 245 -4.88 -18.42 -10.29
C THR A 245 -4.63 -17.81 -8.92
N LEU A 246 -3.45 -17.23 -8.68
CA LEU A 246 -3.12 -16.56 -7.43
C LEU A 246 -3.96 -15.29 -7.23
N ALA A 247 -4.18 -14.49 -8.29
CA ALA A 247 -4.99 -13.28 -8.23
C ALA A 247 -6.47 -13.57 -7.88
N LEU A 248 -6.96 -14.79 -8.12
CA LEU A 248 -8.30 -15.22 -7.75
C LEU A 248 -8.48 -15.45 -6.23
N LEU A 249 -7.38 -15.71 -5.51
CA LEU A 249 -7.42 -16.14 -4.12
C LEU A 249 -7.68 -14.97 -3.17
N THR A 250 -8.17 -15.28 -1.98
CA THR A 250 -8.28 -14.28 -0.90
C THR A 250 -6.89 -13.79 -0.49
N ASP A 251 -6.77 -12.54 -0.03
CA ASP A 251 -5.49 -11.93 0.35
C ASP A 251 -4.74 -12.77 1.40
N ASP A 252 -5.45 -13.24 2.44
CA ASP A 252 -4.91 -14.14 3.46
C ASP A 252 -4.28 -15.42 2.88
N LYS A 253 -4.83 -15.92 1.76
CA LYS A 253 -4.37 -17.16 1.15
C LYS A 253 -3.12 -16.93 0.29
N ILE A 254 -3.08 -15.79 -0.41
CA ILE A 254 -1.88 -15.34 -1.13
C ILE A 254 -0.73 -15.22 -0.13
N ASP A 255 -0.92 -14.52 0.98
CA ASP A 255 0.11 -14.36 2.01
C ASP A 255 0.60 -15.71 2.54
N GLN A 256 -0.30 -16.63 2.89
CA GLN A 256 0.07 -17.97 3.35
C GLN A 256 0.90 -18.75 2.33
N LEU A 257 0.58 -18.66 1.04
CA LEU A 257 1.31 -19.36 -0.01
C LEU A 257 2.72 -18.80 -0.21
N PHE A 258 2.87 -17.47 -0.20
CA PHE A 258 4.18 -16.82 -0.33
C PHE A 258 5.05 -17.01 0.92
N GLU A 259 4.47 -17.11 2.12
CA GLU A 259 5.21 -17.45 3.34
C GLU A 259 5.65 -18.92 3.37
N ALA A 260 4.77 -19.83 2.92
CA ALA A 260 5.07 -21.27 2.88
C ALA A 260 6.04 -21.65 1.76
N TYR A 261 5.98 -20.93 0.63
CA TYR A 261 6.68 -21.25 -0.61
C TYR A 261 7.32 -20.01 -1.27
N PRO A 262 8.27 -19.33 -0.60
CA PRO A 262 8.80 -18.04 -1.06
C PRO A 262 9.51 -18.11 -2.43
N ASP A 263 10.12 -19.26 -2.75
CA ASP A 263 10.88 -19.46 -4.00
C ASP A 263 10.08 -20.18 -5.10
N LEU A 264 8.80 -20.48 -4.86
CA LEU A 264 8.03 -21.31 -5.77
C LEU A 264 7.54 -20.53 -6.99
N PHE A 265 6.86 -19.43 -6.74
CA PHE A 265 6.27 -18.63 -7.80
C PHE A 265 7.35 -17.65 -8.24
N LYS A 266 7.84 -17.73 -9.48
CA LYS A 266 8.85 -16.81 -10.05
C LYS A 266 8.26 -15.41 -10.30
N VAL A 267 7.47 -14.89 -9.35
CA VAL A 267 6.72 -13.64 -9.39
C VAL A 267 6.69 -13.07 -7.97
N GLU A 268 6.75 -11.74 -7.86
CA GLU A 268 6.67 -11.06 -6.57
C GLU A 268 5.21 -11.03 -6.08
N LYS A 269 5.03 -11.03 -4.76
CA LYS A 269 3.70 -11.05 -4.13
C LYS A 269 2.91 -9.79 -4.50
N GLU A 270 3.61 -8.66 -4.54
CA GLU A 270 3.10 -7.35 -4.89
C GLU A 270 2.46 -7.34 -6.29
N THR A 271 3.09 -8.01 -7.27
CA THR A 271 2.53 -8.14 -8.63
C THR A 271 1.19 -8.87 -8.66
N ILE A 272 0.99 -9.86 -7.79
CA ILE A 272 -0.29 -10.59 -7.69
C ILE A 272 -1.39 -9.69 -7.13
N PHE A 273 -1.08 -8.92 -6.08
CA PHE A 273 -2.03 -7.97 -5.51
C PHE A 273 -2.42 -6.87 -6.52
N GLU A 274 -1.44 -6.32 -7.26
CA GLU A 274 -1.71 -5.35 -8.34
C GLU A 274 -2.66 -5.91 -9.40
N MET A 275 -2.38 -7.12 -9.89
CA MET A 275 -3.23 -7.78 -10.88
C MET A 275 -4.66 -8.02 -10.36
N LYS A 276 -4.79 -8.37 -9.08
CA LYS A 276 -6.09 -8.56 -8.43
C LYS A 276 -6.87 -7.24 -8.27
N ALA A 277 -6.19 -6.18 -7.85
CA ALA A 277 -6.73 -4.84 -7.76
C ALA A 277 -7.25 -4.33 -9.12
N ASP A 278 -6.51 -4.59 -10.21
CA ASP A 278 -6.91 -4.21 -11.56
C ASP A 278 -8.22 -4.90 -11.98
N PHE A 279 -8.38 -6.20 -11.69
CA PHE A 279 -9.64 -6.90 -11.93
C PHE A 279 -10.82 -6.27 -11.17
N LEU A 280 -10.62 -5.98 -9.88
CA LEU A 280 -11.68 -5.32 -9.11
C LEU A 280 -12.01 -3.93 -9.66
N MET A 281 -11.01 -3.18 -10.14
CA MET A 281 -11.26 -1.88 -10.78
C MET A 281 -12.10 -1.99 -12.03
N GLU A 282 -11.84 -2.96 -12.90
CA GLU A 282 -12.69 -3.19 -14.07
C GLU A 282 -14.14 -3.46 -13.66
N GLN A 283 -14.37 -4.24 -12.60
CA GLN A 283 -15.71 -4.51 -12.08
C GLN A 283 -16.40 -3.25 -11.54
N GLN A 284 -15.67 -2.46 -10.75
CA GLN A 284 -16.23 -1.30 -10.04
C GLN A 284 -16.22 -0.03 -10.88
N MET A 285 -15.61 -0.04 -12.08
CA MET A 285 -15.43 1.12 -12.94
C MET A 285 -16.71 1.94 -13.13
N ASN A 286 -17.83 1.26 -13.36
CA ASN A 286 -19.13 1.92 -13.52
C ASN A 286 -19.56 2.67 -12.26
N SER A 287 -19.34 2.09 -11.07
CA SER A 287 -19.61 2.71 -9.77
C SER A 287 -18.75 3.96 -9.57
N PHE A 288 -17.44 3.87 -9.86
CA PHE A 288 -16.53 5.02 -9.80
C PHE A 288 -16.97 6.15 -10.74
N GLN A 289 -17.21 5.82 -12.01
CA GLN A 289 -17.63 6.80 -13.02
C GLN A 289 -18.95 7.47 -12.65
N ASP A 290 -19.92 6.70 -12.15
CA ASP A 290 -21.21 7.24 -11.72
C ASP A 290 -21.05 8.18 -10.51
N LEU A 291 -20.32 7.77 -9.47
CA LEU A 291 -20.05 8.61 -8.29
C LEU A 291 -19.30 9.87 -8.66
N TYR A 292 -18.23 9.75 -9.44
CA TYR A 292 -17.41 10.88 -9.87
C TYR A 292 -18.25 11.89 -10.65
N ARG A 293 -18.99 11.43 -11.67
CA ARG A 293 -19.88 12.28 -12.47
C ARG A 293 -20.98 12.94 -11.63
N ARG A 294 -21.58 12.21 -10.69
CA ARG A 294 -22.63 12.76 -9.81
C ARG A 294 -22.08 13.74 -8.79
N PHE A 295 -20.86 13.54 -8.31
CA PHE A 295 -20.18 14.50 -7.46
C PHE A 295 -19.96 15.84 -8.19
N TYR A 296 -19.41 15.84 -9.41
CA TYR A 296 -19.24 17.09 -10.17
C TYR A 296 -20.58 17.74 -10.53
N HIS A 297 -21.61 16.94 -10.82
CA HIS A 297 -22.96 17.47 -10.99
C HIS A 297 -23.49 18.12 -9.69
N TYR A 298 -23.21 17.54 -8.54
CA TYR A 298 -23.55 18.12 -7.23
C TYR A 298 -22.82 19.45 -7.01
N GLN A 299 -21.51 19.48 -7.22
CA GLN A 299 -20.68 20.67 -7.03
C GLN A 299 -21.14 21.82 -7.95
N ASN A 300 -21.39 21.54 -9.23
CA ASN A 300 -21.80 22.56 -10.20
C ASN A 300 -23.19 23.15 -9.92
N ASN A 301 -24.13 22.37 -9.38
CA ASN A 301 -25.49 22.83 -9.14
C ASN A 301 -25.70 23.52 -7.80
N ASN A 302 -24.83 23.30 -6.82
CA ASN A 302 -24.99 23.92 -5.50
C ASN A 302 -24.47 25.37 -5.41
N ALA A 303 -24.04 25.98 -6.52
CA ALA A 303 -23.67 27.40 -6.68
C ALA A 303 -22.60 27.95 -5.69
N ALA A 304 -22.06 27.10 -4.83
CA ALA A 304 -20.97 27.36 -3.91
C ALA A 304 -19.91 26.30 -4.20
N ASN A 305 -18.65 26.71 -4.35
CA ASN A 305 -17.56 25.74 -4.34
C ASN A 305 -17.65 24.96 -3.03
N LEU A 306 -17.38 23.66 -3.04
CA LEU A 306 -17.29 22.92 -1.79
C LEU A 306 -16.06 23.45 -1.02
N LEU A 307 -16.21 23.64 0.28
CA LEU A 307 -15.06 23.86 1.15
C LEU A 307 -14.40 22.51 1.43
N ARG A 308 -13.30 22.55 2.16
CA ARG A 308 -12.53 21.38 2.58
C ARG A 308 -12.56 21.28 4.09
N LYS A 309 -12.72 20.06 4.59
CA LYS A 309 -12.49 19.70 5.99
C LYS A 309 -11.30 18.73 5.99
N GLY A 310 -10.11 19.26 6.25
CA GLY A 310 -8.87 18.56 5.89
C GLY A 310 -8.82 18.38 4.37
N ASN A 311 -8.70 17.13 3.91
CA ASN A 311 -8.74 16.81 2.48
C ASN A 311 -10.15 16.46 1.96
N ASN A 312 -11.16 16.46 2.80
CA ASN A 312 -12.49 15.98 2.39
C ASN A 312 -13.39 17.12 1.92
N PRO A 313 -14.23 16.93 0.89
CA PRO A 313 -15.20 17.92 0.46
C PRO A 313 -16.26 18.15 1.54
N TYR A 314 -16.54 19.42 1.81
CA TYR A 314 -17.47 19.87 2.83
C TYR A 314 -18.48 20.86 2.24
N ASP A 315 -19.77 20.55 2.37
CA ASP A 315 -20.84 21.46 2.01
C ASP A 315 -21.12 22.41 3.17
N PHE A 316 -20.58 23.63 3.06
CA PHE A 316 -20.68 24.63 4.10
C PHE A 316 -22.13 25.04 4.41
N ARG A 317 -23.03 25.04 3.43
CA ARG A 317 -24.42 25.47 3.64
C ARG A 317 -25.18 24.43 4.46
N LYS A 318 -24.98 23.15 4.15
CA LYS A 318 -25.56 22.03 4.91
C LYS A 318 -24.87 21.83 6.26
N GLY A 319 -23.59 22.17 6.34
CA GLY A 319 -22.77 21.95 7.52
C GLY A 319 -22.35 20.49 7.65
N GLU A 320 -22.11 19.80 6.53
CA GLU A 320 -21.89 18.35 6.47
C GLU A 320 -20.79 18.00 5.45
N ARG A 321 -20.02 16.94 5.74
CA ARG A 321 -19.05 16.34 4.79
C ARG A 321 -19.82 15.64 3.67
N ILE A 322 -19.35 15.80 2.43
CA ILE A 322 -19.89 15.06 1.29
C ILE A 322 -19.20 13.70 1.20
N THR A 323 -19.96 12.64 1.39
CA THR A 323 -19.48 11.25 1.30
C THR A 323 -19.94 10.57 0.00
N THR A 324 -19.30 9.46 -0.34
CA THR A 324 -19.71 8.57 -1.44
C THR A 324 -21.11 8.02 -1.21
N GLU A 325 -21.41 7.59 0.02
CA GLU A 325 -22.75 7.17 0.46
C GLU A 325 -23.79 8.28 0.21
N TYR A 326 -23.48 9.52 0.61
CA TYR A 326 -24.40 10.64 0.43
C TYR A 326 -24.72 10.87 -1.06
N ILE A 327 -23.71 10.88 -1.93
CA ILE A 327 -23.91 11.05 -3.38
C ILE A 327 -24.68 9.86 -3.98
N ALA A 328 -24.38 8.62 -3.57
CA ALA A 328 -25.10 7.44 -4.04
C ALA A 328 -26.59 7.49 -3.68
N GLN A 329 -26.92 7.90 -2.45
CA GLN A 329 -28.30 8.04 -1.97
C GLN A 329 -29.04 9.21 -2.65
N GLU A 330 -28.42 10.40 -2.71
CA GLU A 330 -29.01 11.61 -3.32
C GLU A 330 -29.42 11.37 -4.78
N TYR A 331 -28.61 10.62 -5.54
CA TYR A 331 -28.84 10.34 -6.95
C TYR A 331 -29.42 8.96 -7.25
N ASN A 332 -29.74 8.17 -6.21
CA ASN A 332 -30.27 6.80 -6.32
C ASN A 332 -29.43 5.92 -7.27
N LEU A 333 -28.12 5.90 -7.05
CA LEU A 333 -27.16 5.12 -7.84
C LEU A 333 -27.23 3.64 -7.44
N PRO A 334 -27.06 2.69 -8.39
CA PRO A 334 -27.07 1.27 -8.12
C PRO A 334 -25.72 0.78 -7.57
N ILE A 335 -25.27 1.40 -6.47
CA ILE A 335 -23.96 1.15 -5.85
C ILE A 335 -24.18 0.51 -4.48
N THR A 336 -23.35 -0.47 -4.14
CA THR A 336 -23.47 -1.23 -2.88
C THR A 336 -22.99 -0.40 -1.70
N GLU A 337 -23.53 -0.71 -0.51
CA GLU A 337 -23.12 -0.07 0.74
C GLU A 337 -21.66 -0.39 1.05
N ASP A 338 -21.22 -1.63 0.79
CA ASP A 338 -19.83 -2.07 0.96
C ASP A 338 -18.86 -1.20 0.17
N PHE A 339 -19.18 -0.91 -1.11
CA PHE A 339 -18.36 -0.02 -1.94
C PHE A 339 -18.29 1.39 -1.35
N THR A 340 -19.43 1.96 -0.94
CA THR A 340 -19.46 3.32 -0.37
C THR A 340 -18.77 3.41 0.99
N ASN A 341 -18.76 2.34 1.78
CA ASN A 341 -18.06 2.28 3.07
C ASN A 341 -16.53 2.20 2.90
N GLN A 342 -16.07 1.64 1.79
CA GLN A 342 -14.66 1.53 1.45
C GLN A 342 -14.16 2.66 0.54
N SER A 343 -15.01 3.61 0.16
CA SER A 343 -14.64 4.73 -0.71
C SER A 343 -14.87 6.10 -0.11
N GLU A 344 -14.00 7.04 -0.45
CA GLU A 344 -14.01 8.41 0.02
C GLU A 344 -13.67 9.40 -1.11
N TYR A 345 -14.27 10.58 -1.08
CA TYR A 345 -13.82 11.70 -1.90
C TYR A 345 -12.69 12.43 -1.18
N ILE A 346 -11.54 12.54 -1.82
CA ILE A 346 -10.36 13.23 -1.30
C ILE A 346 -9.98 14.33 -2.28
N TYR A 347 -9.60 15.50 -1.77
CA TYR A 347 -9.19 16.65 -2.57
C TYR A 347 -7.68 16.59 -2.80
N ASP A 348 -7.26 16.42 -4.05
CA ASP A 348 -5.85 16.51 -4.43
C ASP A 348 -5.39 17.97 -4.38
N MET A 349 -4.40 18.22 -3.53
CA MET A 349 -3.79 19.53 -3.36
C MET A 349 -3.02 20.01 -4.58
N GLU A 350 -2.37 19.10 -5.31
CA GLU A 350 -1.53 19.44 -6.47
C GLU A 350 -2.40 19.73 -7.71
N ALA A 351 -3.27 18.79 -8.10
CA ALA A 351 -4.14 18.96 -9.26
C ALA A 351 -5.31 19.93 -9.02
N LYS A 352 -5.65 20.18 -7.75
CA LYS A 352 -6.81 20.98 -7.33
C LYS A 352 -8.15 20.39 -7.71
N GLU A 353 -8.24 19.07 -7.73
CA GLU A 353 -9.42 18.32 -8.12
C GLU A 353 -9.80 17.30 -7.05
N ILE A 354 -11.01 16.76 -7.13
CA ILE A 354 -11.45 15.69 -6.24
C ILE A 354 -11.11 14.36 -6.89
N GLU A 355 -10.51 13.48 -6.11
CA GLU A 355 -10.23 12.08 -6.40
C GLU A 355 -11.25 11.22 -5.65
N LEU A 356 -11.69 10.14 -6.27
CA LEU A 356 -12.49 9.12 -5.60
C LEU A 356 -11.57 7.95 -5.27
N VAL A 357 -11.40 7.71 -3.98
CA VAL A 357 -10.41 6.79 -3.44
C VAL A 357 -11.14 5.59 -2.87
N TYR A 358 -10.63 4.39 -3.12
CA TYR A 358 -11.18 3.14 -2.62
C TYR A 358 -10.10 2.33 -1.91
N TYR A 359 -10.34 2.06 -0.64
CA TYR A 359 -9.45 1.30 0.23
C TYR A 359 -9.69 -0.19 0.00
N TYR A 360 -8.94 -0.76 -0.94
CA TYR A 360 -9.12 -2.14 -1.38
C TYR A 360 -8.70 -3.15 -0.31
N ASN A 361 -7.47 -3.02 0.18
CA ASN A 361 -6.93 -3.88 1.23
C ASN A 361 -5.86 -3.14 2.05
N ASP A 362 -5.14 -3.88 2.90
CA ASP A 362 -4.10 -3.33 3.77
C ASP A 362 -2.82 -2.91 3.00
N TYR A 363 -2.72 -3.23 1.71
CA TYR A 363 -1.53 -3.00 0.89
C TYR A 363 -1.75 -1.99 -0.23
N GLN A 364 -2.98 -1.80 -0.70
CA GLN A 364 -3.30 -1.05 -1.91
C GLN A 364 -4.54 -0.19 -1.77
N VAL A 365 -4.48 0.94 -2.47
CA VAL A 365 -5.56 1.92 -2.61
C VAL A 365 -5.75 2.18 -4.09
N LEU A 366 -7.01 2.34 -4.48
CA LEU A 366 -7.41 2.53 -5.87
C LEU A 366 -7.93 3.95 -6.00
N VAL A 367 -7.27 4.75 -6.84
CA VAL A 367 -7.52 6.18 -6.96
C VAL A 367 -8.12 6.44 -8.34
N PHE A 368 -9.31 7.00 -8.36
CA PHE A 368 -10.01 7.37 -9.59
C PHE A 368 -9.98 8.90 -9.79
N LYS A 369 -9.40 9.32 -10.90
CA LYS A 369 -9.16 10.73 -11.27
C LYS A 369 -9.16 10.87 -12.79
N ASP A 370 -9.73 11.97 -13.29
CA ASP A 370 -9.69 12.31 -14.73
C ASP A 370 -10.17 11.20 -15.66
N GLU A 371 -11.23 10.48 -15.27
CA GLU A 371 -11.78 9.32 -16.00
C GLU A 371 -10.80 8.13 -16.13
N SER A 372 -9.69 8.17 -15.41
CA SER A 372 -8.71 7.09 -15.29
C SER A 372 -8.62 6.60 -13.85
N TYR A 373 -7.99 5.44 -13.67
CA TYR A 373 -7.67 4.92 -12.35
C TYR A 373 -6.18 4.60 -12.28
N GLU A 374 -5.67 4.64 -11.06
CA GLU A 374 -4.35 4.17 -10.72
C GLU A 374 -4.40 3.30 -9.46
N THR A 375 -3.62 2.23 -9.47
CA THR A 375 -3.38 1.39 -8.31
C THR A 375 -2.14 1.91 -7.60
N VAL A 376 -2.29 2.30 -6.32
CA VAL A 376 -1.23 2.91 -5.52
C VAL A 376 -0.99 2.07 -4.27
N PRO A 377 0.27 1.76 -3.92
CA PRO A 377 0.57 1.14 -2.63
C PRO A 377 0.05 2.00 -1.48
N LYS A 378 -0.62 1.39 -0.52
CA LYS A 378 -1.25 2.08 0.62
C LYS A 378 -0.24 2.91 1.41
N GLU A 379 0.97 2.41 1.62
CA GLU A 379 2.03 3.18 2.29
C GLU A 379 2.42 4.44 1.51
N VAL A 380 2.45 4.38 0.18
CA VAL A 380 2.73 5.54 -0.67
C VAL A 380 1.58 6.54 -0.58
N TRP A 381 0.34 6.05 -0.63
CA TRP A 381 -0.86 6.86 -0.49
C TRP A 381 -0.94 7.57 0.87
N ASP A 382 -0.79 6.82 1.96
CA ASP A 382 -0.87 7.34 3.32
C ASP A 382 0.25 8.36 3.63
N ASN A 383 1.41 8.25 2.96
CA ASN A 383 2.48 9.25 3.04
C ASN A 383 2.22 10.50 2.18
N ALA A 384 1.46 10.37 1.09
CA ALA A 384 1.11 11.47 0.20
C ALA A 384 -0.08 12.29 0.72
N VAL A 385 -1.03 11.64 1.40
CA VAL A 385 -2.25 12.28 1.89
C VAL A 385 -2.07 12.74 3.34
N GLU A 386 -2.07 14.05 3.53
CA GLU A 386 -2.09 14.62 4.88
C GLU A 386 -3.43 14.33 5.58
N THR A 387 -3.40 13.51 6.62
CA THR A 387 -4.61 13.19 7.40
C THR A 387 -4.82 14.23 8.49
N TYR A 388 -6.03 14.76 8.55
CA TYR A 388 -6.44 15.74 9.55
C TYR A 388 -7.55 15.18 10.41
N GLU A 389 -7.27 14.96 11.69
CA GLU A 389 -8.27 14.59 12.68
C GLU A 389 -8.76 15.83 13.43
N PHE A 390 -10.07 16.07 13.39
CA PHE A 390 -10.69 17.19 14.07
C PHE A 390 -11.48 16.72 15.28
N SER A 391 -11.18 17.32 16.44
CA SER A 391 -11.98 17.08 17.65
C SER A 391 -13.41 17.61 17.49
N PRO A 392 -14.38 17.04 18.22
CA PRO A 392 -15.76 17.52 18.19
C PRO A 392 -15.87 19.00 18.55
N VAL A 393 -16.65 19.74 17.77
CA VAL A 393 -16.90 21.16 18.00
C VAL A 393 -17.67 21.38 19.31
N LYS A 394 -17.14 22.25 20.16
CA LYS A 394 -17.75 22.68 21.42
C LYS A 394 -18.08 24.17 21.36
N LYS A 395 -19.25 24.54 21.91
CA LYS A 395 -19.67 25.94 22.12
C LYS A 395 -19.55 26.27 23.61
N PRO A 396 -18.43 26.84 24.08
CA PRO A 396 -18.16 27.04 25.49
C PRO A 396 -19.06 28.14 26.09
N THR A 397 -19.61 27.86 27.27
CA THR A 397 -20.43 28.82 28.05
C THR A 397 -19.58 29.98 28.58
N ARG A 398 -20.20 31.08 29.02
CA ARG A 398 -19.51 32.25 29.60
C ARG A 398 -18.58 31.93 30.78
N GLU A 399 -18.88 30.89 31.55
CA GLU A 399 -18.07 30.50 32.72
C GLU A 399 -16.89 29.60 32.35
N ASP A 400 -16.79 29.14 31.09
CA ASP A 400 -15.74 28.24 30.62
C ASP A 400 -14.37 28.96 30.60
N GLU A 401 -13.36 28.32 31.17
CA GLU A 401 -12.02 28.90 31.28
C GLU A 401 -11.35 29.09 29.91
N GLU A 402 -11.59 28.21 28.93
CA GLU A 402 -11.02 28.38 27.59
C GLU A 402 -11.66 29.58 26.87
N ARG A 403 -12.95 29.83 27.08
CA ARG A 403 -13.60 31.05 26.57
C ARG A 403 -12.96 32.31 27.15
N LYS A 404 -12.73 32.35 28.46
CA LYS A 404 -12.10 33.50 29.12
C LYS A 404 -10.71 33.76 28.56
N LYS A 405 -9.89 32.72 28.38
CA LYS A 405 -8.56 32.84 27.76
C LYS A 405 -8.62 33.41 26.34
N ILE A 406 -9.52 32.91 25.50
CA ILE A 406 -9.70 33.42 24.13
C ILE A 406 -10.13 34.89 24.18
N GLU A 407 -11.11 35.24 25.02
CA GLU A 407 -11.57 36.63 25.18
C GLU A 407 -10.44 37.54 25.68
N GLU A 408 -9.58 37.08 26.59
CA GLU A 408 -8.38 37.80 27.06
C GLU A 408 -7.37 38.05 25.94
N VAL A 409 -7.14 37.06 25.06
CA VAL A 409 -6.27 37.23 23.88
C VAL A 409 -6.80 38.33 22.96
N ILE A 410 -8.11 38.35 22.69
CA ILE A 410 -8.71 39.40 21.86
C ILE A 410 -8.70 40.77 22.57
N GLN A 411 -8.97 40.80 23.88
CA GLN A 411 -8.89 42.01 24.70
C GLN A 411 -7.49 42.64 24.63
N ASN A 412 -6.45 41.81 24.78
CA ASN A 412 -5.06 42.22 24.66
C ASN A 412 -4.74 42.73 23.25
N TYR A 413 -5.19 42.03 22.21
CA TYR A 413 -5.01 42.44 20.81
C TYR A 413 -5.60 43.83 20.54
N TRP A 414 -6.78 44.11 21.09
CA TRP A 414 -7.46 45.40 20.91
C TRP A 414 -7.08 46.48 21.94
N GLY A 415 -6.30 46.16 22.97
CA GLY A 415 -6.00 47.08 24.07
C GLY A 415 -7.26 47.52 24.83
N THR A 416 -8.24 46.62 24.96
CA THR A 416 -9.50 46.88 25.67
C THR A 416 -9.67 45.92 26.85
N ASN A 417 -10.40 46.36 27.86
CA ASN A 417 -10.75 45.57 29.04
C ASN A 417 -12.10 44.86 28.91
N LYS A 418 -12.77 44.97 27.75
CA LYS A 418 -14.06 44.31 27.52
C LYS A 418 -14.29 44.01 26.04
N VAL A 419 -14.68 42.77 25.76
CA VAL A 419 -15.23 42.34 24.48
C VAL A 419 -16.65 41.83 24.65
N PHE A 420 -17.39 41.78 23.56
CA PHE A 420 -18.71 41.18 23.51
C PHE A 420 -18.68 40.03 22.51
N THR A 421 -18.70 38.81 23.04
CA THR A 421 -18.68 37.57 22.26
C THR A 421 -20.08 37.22 21.78
N ARG A 422 -20.28 37.20 20.47
CA ARG A 422 -21.54 36.86 19.79
C ARG A 422 -21.63 35.37 19.52
N TYR A 423 -20.52 34.80 19.09
CA TYR A 423 -20.37 33.39 18.79
C TYR A 423 -18.96 32.97 19.16
N LEU A 424 -18.84 31.78 19.75
CA LEU A 424 -17.56 31.12 19.96
C LEU A 424 -17.78 29.62 19.75
N ALA A 425 -16.99 29.04 18.87
CA ALA A 425 -16.81 27.61 18.75
C ALA A 425 -15.34 27.28 18.87
N ILE A 426 -15.04 26.20 19.59
CA ILE A 426 -13.69 25.69 19.80
C ILE A 426 -13.67 24.20 19.52
N ASP A 427 -12.54 23.69 19.06
CA ASP A 427 -12.17 22.28 19.19
C ASP A 427 -10.93 22.16 20.12
N SER A 428 -10.15 21.08 20.00
CA SER A 428 -8.94 20.89 20.81
C SER A 428 -7.81 21.86 20.48
N SER A 429 -7.77 22.35 19.24
CA SER A 429 -6.61 23.02 18.65
C SER A 429 -6.95 24.36 18.02
N ASN A 430 -8.20 24.58 17.63
CA ASN A 430 -8.67 25.72 16.86
C ASN A 430 -9.88 26.37 17.54
N ALA A 431 -10.06 27.67 17.29
CA ALA A 431 -11.23 28.42 17.69
C ALA A 431 -11.66 29.42 16.62
N PHE A 432 -12.97 29.56 16.46
CA PHE A 432 -13.58 30.64 15.68
C PHE A 432 -14.45 31.48 16.60
N ILE A 433 -14.22 32.79 16.60
CA ILE A 433 -14.96 33.71 17.47
C ILE A 433 -15.47 34.91 16.67
N LEU A 434 -16.76 35.22 16.85
CA LEU A 434 -17.38 36.48 16.42
C LEU A 434 -17.49 37.39 17.64
N VAL A 435 -16.86 38.55 17.58
CA VAL A 435 -16.79 39.49 18.71
C VAL A 435 -17.05 40.92 18.27
N SER A 436 -17.46 41.74 19.22
CA SER A 436 -17.56 43.18 19.09
C SER A 436 -16.77 43.85 20.20
N HIS A 437 -16.32 45.09 19.98
CA HIS A 437 -15.75 45.89 21.05
C HIS A 437 -16.80 46.09 22.16
N GLY A 438 -16.40 45.98 23.43
CA GLY A 438 -17.33 46.08 24.56
C GLY A 438 -18.05 47.43 24.73
N VAL A 439 -17.67 48.45 23.96
CA VAL A 439 -18.33 49.78 23.89
C VAL A 439 -19.10 50.01 22.59
N ASN A 440 -18.86 49.20 21.56
CA ASN A 440 -19.52 49.27 20.26
C ASN A 440 -19.91 47.85 19.81
N TYR A 441 -21.00 47.35 20.39
CA TYR A 441 -21.52 46.01 20.14
C TYR A 441 -21.93 45.79 18.68
N GLN A 442 -22.07 46.84 17.87
CA GLN A 442 -22.66 46.76 16.53
C GLN A 442 -21.62 46.37 15.47
N ASN A 443 -20.34 46.70 15.67
CA ASN A 443 -19.28 46.24 14.77
C ASN A 443 -18.91 44.80 15.12
N VAL A 444 -19.13 43.87 14.19
CA VAL A 444 -18.75 42.47 14.35
C VAL A 444 -17.42 42.24 13.65
N TYR A 445 -16.48 41.68 14.39
CA TYR A 445 -15.19 41.21 13.91
C TYR A 445 -15.11 39.72 14.16
N HIS A 446 -14.34 39.03 13.34
CA HIS A 446 -14.10 37.60 13.48
C HIS A 446 -12.62 37.32 13.60
N PHE A 447 -12.31 36.37 14.46
CA PHE A 447 -10.96 35.90 14.69
C PHE A 447 -10.92 34.38 14.59
N VAL A 448 -9.88 33.91 13.94
CA VAL A 448 -9.44 32.53 13.93
C VAL A 448 -8.27 32.44 14.90
N LEU A 449 -8.34 31.49 15.82
CA LEU A 449 -7.27 31.23 16.76
C LEU A 449 -6.83 29.78 16.70
N GLU A 450 -5.56 29.56 16.96
CA GLU A 450 -4.96 28.24 17.13
C GLU A 450 -4.32 28.15 18.52
N LYS A 451 -4.30 26.96 19.08
CA LYS A 451 -3.70 26.66 20.38
C LYS A 451 -2.30 26.09 20.18
N ALA A 452 -1.29 26.85 20.59
CA ALA A 452 0.11 26.43 20.60
C ALA A 452 0.65 26.46 22.03
N GLU A 453 1.25 25.35 22.49
CA GLU A 453 1.86 25.24 23.84
C GLU A 453 0.90 25.68 24.99
N ASP A 454 -0.37 25.29 24.91
CA ASP A 454 -1.46 25.69 25.83
C ASP A 454 -1.90 27.17 25.81
N GLU A 455 -1.36 27.97 24.90
CA GLU A 455 -1.74 29.37 24.68
C GLU A 455 -2.53 29.55 23.37
N TRP A 456 -3.52 30.44 23.40
CA TRP A 456 -4.31 30.78 22.20
C TRP A 456 -3.66 31.94 21.45
N ILE A 457 -3.47 31.77 20.14
CA ILE A 457 -2.82 32.75 19.27
C ILE A 457 -3.78 33.10 18.13
N ILE A 458 -3.92 34.38 17.83
CA ILE A 458 -4.71 34.84 16.68
C ILE A 458 -3.92 34.50 15.40
N VAL A 459 -4.49 33.64 14.56
CA VAL A 459 -3.92 33.27 13.26
C VAL A 459 -4.38 34.25 12.19
N GLU A 460 -5.68 34.55 12.16
CA GLU A 460 -6.27 35.46 11.18
C GLU A 460 -7.42 36.25 11.79
N ASN A 461 -7.66 37.44 11.25
CA ASN A 461 -8.85 38.22 11.56
C ASN A 461 -9.43 38.83 10.30
N ASN A 462 -10.74 39.06 10.31
CA ASN A 462 -11.45 39.69 9.19
C ASN A 462 -11.25 38.98 7.83
N ILE A 463 -11.22 37.63 7.84
CA ILE A 463 -11.37 36.75 6.66
C ILE A 463 -12.29 37.39 5.60
N SER A 464 -11.68 37.91 4.53
CA SER A 464 -12.44 38.57 3.46
C SER A 464 -13.14 37.56 2.54
N ASP A 465 -12.59 36.35 2.45
CA ASP A 465 -13.11 35.25 1.65
C ASP A 465 -12.82 33.92 2.38
N VAL A 466 -13.88 33.22 2.79
CA VAL A 466 -13.78 31.94 3.48
C VAL A 466 -13.20 30.84 2.59
N TYR A 467 -13.42 30.92 1.28
CA TYR A 467 -12.87 29.94 0.33
C TYR A 467 -11.36 30.04 0.27
N ASP A 468 -10.83 31.26 0.15
CA ASP A 468 -9.39 31.49 0.15
C ASP A 468 -8.77 31.16 1.50
N PHE A 469 -9.44 31.50 2.61
CA PHE A 469 -9.01 31.13 3.95
C PHE A 469 -8.91 29.60 4.10
N ASN A 470 -9.98 28.87 3.77
CA ASN A 470 -10.03 27.43 3.92
C ASN A 470 -9.02 26.70 3.02
N LYS A 471 -8.76 27.23 1.82
CA LYS A 471 -7.73 26.71 0.93
C LYS A 471 -6.31 26.87 1.49
N ASN A 472 -6.06 27.92 2.27
CA ASN A 472 -4.74 28.23 2.81
C ASN A 472 -4.51 27.70 4.24
N ASN A 473 -5.55 27.19 4.91
CA ASN A 473 -5.51 26.71 6.29
C ASN A 473 -6.31 25.39 6.38
N LEU A 474 -5.73 24.28 5.93
CA LEU A 474 -6.42 22.97 5.86
C LEU A 474 -6.50 22.28 7.21
N GLU A 475 -5.54 22.58 8.08
CA GLU A 475 -5.47 22.19 9.49
C GLU A 475 -6.54 22.89 10.36
N PHE A 476 -7.20 23.90 9.82
CA PHE A 476 -8.29 24.58 10.51
C PHE A 476 -9.61 23.83 10.31
N ASN A 477 -10.28 23.52 11.41
CA ASN A 477 -11.59 22.88 11.38
C ASN A 477 -12.68 23.85 10.90
N ILE A 478 -13.04 23.75 9.62
CA ILE A 478 -14.03 24.63 8.99
C ILE A 478 -15.41 24.59 9.65
N GLU A 479 -15.75 23.51 10.39
CA GLU A 479 -17.01 23.39 11.13
C GLU A 479 -17.13 24.38 12.31
N LEU A 480 -16.02 24.97 12.75
CA LEU A 480 -16.04 26.03 13.75
C LEU A 480 -16.70 27.30 13.21
N ILE A 481 -16.62 27.55 11.90
CA ILE A 481 -17.29 28.68 11.26
C ILE A 481 -18.76 28.31 11.04
N PRO A 482 -19.71 29.13 11.52
CA PRO A 482 -21.11 28.83 11.35
C PRO A 482 -21.55 28.91 9.88
N ASN A 483 -22.41 27.98 9.44
CA ASN A 483 -22.83 27.85 8.03
C ASN A 483 -23.47 29.09 7.39
N TYR A 484 -24.07 29.97 8.18
CA TYR A 484 -24.64 31.25 7.72
C TYR A 484 -23.60 32.38 7.61
N PHE A 485 -22.34 32.13 7.94
CA PHE A 485 -21.28 33.15 7.85
C PHE A 485 -21.05 33.64 6.40
N LEU A 486 -21.36 32.81 5.41
CA LEU A 486 -21.30 33.18 3.98
C LEU A 486 -22.51 34.01 3.51
N GLU A 487 -23.56 34.12 4.32
CA GLU A 487 -24.69 34.98 4.01
C GLU A 487 -24.23 36.43 4.30
N GLU A 488 -24.19 37.30 3.28
CA GLU A 488 -23.76 38.71 3.37
C GLU A 488 -24.75 39.56 4.22
N GLU A 489 -24.93 39.21 5.49
CA GLU A 489 -25.83 39.88 6.41
C GLU A 489 -25.05 40.90 7.25
N GLU A 490 -25.02 42.15 6.78
CA GLU A 490 -24.41 43.24 7.52
C GLU A 490 -25.27 43.60 8.75
N VAL A 491 -24.67 43.54 9.94
CA VAL A 491 -25.28 44.08 11.16
C VAL A 491 -25.11 45.60 11.15
N LEU A 492 -26.23 46.32 11.04
CA LEU A 492 -26.26 47.76 10.97
C LEU A 492 -26.31 48.40 12.36
N ILE A 493 -25.65 49.56 12.46
CA ILE A 493 -25.66 50.42 13.63
C ILE A 493 -27.00 51.18 13.69
N LEU A 494 -27.75 50.99 14.78
CA LEU A 494 -28.88 51.86 15.11
C LEU A 494 -28.40 53.22 15.62
N SER A 495 -29.00 54.29 15.11
CA SER A 495 -28.68 55.65 15.55
C SER A 495 -29.14 55.88 17.00
N TYR A 496 -28.71 57.00 17.59
CA TYR A 496 -29.22 57.41 18.90
C TYR A 496 -30.75 57.55 18.91
N ASN A 497 -31.33 58.10 17.85
CA ASN A 497 -32.77 58.31 17.75
C ASN A 497 -33.52 56.99 17.61
N ASP A 498 -33.01 56.04 16.83
CA ASP A 498 -33.64 54.72 16.67
C ASP A 498 -33.66 53.96 17.99
N ARG A 499 -32.55 54.01 18.74
CA ARG A 499 -32.49 53.43 20.10
C ARG A 499 -33.42 54.13 21.08
N LEU A 500 -33.60 55.45 20.96
CA LEU A 500 -34.56 56.20 21.76
C LEU A 500 -36.00 55.75 21.45
N MET A 501 -36.34 55.52 20.18
CA MET A 501 -37.65 55.00 19.78
C MET A 501 -37.92 53.61 20.35
N LEU A 502 -36.92 52.72 20.35
CA LEU A 502 -37.03 51.39 20.97
C LEU A 502 -37.36 51.49 22.48
N VAL A 503 -36.63 52.32 23.24
CA VAL A 503 -36.93 52.46 24.68
C VAL A 503 -38.24 53.18 24.95
N GLN A 504 -38.68 54.09 24.08
CA GLN A 504 -40.00 54.71 24.16
C GLN A 504 -41.10 53.66 24.01
N ASP A 505 -41.05 52.86 22.94
CA ASP A 505 -42.03 51.80 22.68
C ASP A 505 -42.02 50.73 23.80
N LEU A 506 -40.84 50.27 24.25
CA LEU A 506 -40.74 49.33 25.38
C LEU A 506 -41.34 49.90 26.68
N HIS A 507 -41.19 51.20 26.92
CA HIS A 507 -41.76 51.85 28.11
C HIS A 507 -43.28 52.02 28.00
N GLU A 508 -43.78 52.43 26.82
CA GLU A 508 -45.23 52.53 26.55
C GLU A 508 -45.93 51.18 26.65
N ARG A 509 -45.22 50.08 26.37
CA ARG A 509 -45.68 48.69 26.57
C ARG A 509 -45.50 48.19 28.01
N GLU A 510 -45.08 49.04 28.94
CA GLU A 510 -44.83 48.71 30.35
C GLU A 510 -43.78 47.60 30.57
N ILE A 511 -42.87 47.39 29.60
CA ILE A 511 -41.82 46.37 29.69
C ILE A 511 -40.63 46.88 30.51
N ILE A 512 -40.26 48.15 30.33
CA ILE A 512 -39.17 48.81 31.06
C ILE A 512 -39.67 50.02 31.86
N PRO A 513 -39.00 50.35 32.98
CA PRO A 513 -39.51 51.36 33.92
C PRO A 513 -39.24 52.82 33.52
N SER A 514 -38.32 53.07 32.58
CA SER A 514 -37.95 54.43 32.15
C SER A 514 -37.48 54.49 30.69
N ILE A 515 -37.60 55.67 30.08
CA ILE A 515 -37.13 55.97 28.73
C ILE A 515 -35.65 56.36 28.78
N GLU A 516 -34.80 55.42 29.20
CA GLU A 516 -33.34 55.60 29.25
C GLU A 516 -32.67 54.55 28.36
N ILE A 517 -31.76 54.96 27.48
CA ILE A 517 -31.03 54.03 26.59
C ILE A 517 -30.22 53.00 27.39
N ALA A 518 -29.82 53.32 28.63
CA ALA A 518 -29.16 52.39 29.54
C ALA A 518 -30.01 51.15 29.90
N GLN A 519 -31.32 51.19 29.63
CA GLN A 519 -32.20 50.01 29.74
C GLN A 519 -31.92 48.97 28.65
N LEU A 520 -31.24 49.33 27.55
CA LEU A 520 -30.81 48.40 26.52
C LEU A 520 -29.40 47.90 26.85
N SER A 521 -29.28 46.61 27.13
CA SER A 521 -27.99 45.92 27.22
C SER A 521 -27.31 45.87 25.85
N TYR A 522 -28.08 45.62 24.78
CA TYR A 522 -27.66 45.78 23.40
C TYR A 522 -28.87 45.93 22.46
N SER A 523 -28.59 46.36 21.23
CA SER A 523 -29.53 46.36 20.10
C SER A 523 -28.78 46.13 18.78
N SER A 524 -29.21 45.16 17.97
CA SER A 524 -28.63 44.86 16.64
C SER A 524 -29.71 44.89 15.57
N TYR A 525 -29.41 45.44 14.39
CA TYR A 525 -30.34 45.56 13.27
C TYR A 525 -29.77 44.83 12.05
N ALA A 526 -30.53 43.94 11.43
CA ALA A 526 -30.19 43.34 10.14
C ALA A 526 -31.47 42.96 9.38
N GLY A 527 -31.44 43.10 8.06
CA GLY A 527 -32.62 42.90 7.22
C GLY A 527 -33.79 43.79 7.67
N ASN A 528 -34.92 43.17 8.01
CA ASN A 528 -36.12 43.85 8.52
C ASN A 528 -36.32 43.62 10.04
N TYR A 529 -35.25 43.30 10.78
CA TYR A 529 -35.37 42.84 12.16
C TYR A 529 -34.39 43.54 13.10
N ILE A 530 -34.88 43.95 14.28
CA ILE A 530 -34.04 44.46 15.36
C ILE A 530 -34.12 43.49 16.54
N THR A 531 -32.98 42.96 16.98
CA THR A 531 -32.88 42.20 18.23
C THR A 531 -32.42 43.11 19.36
N VAL A 532 -33.09 43.00 20.51
CA VAL A 532 -32.86 43.84 21.68
C VAL A 532 -32.79 42.99 22.92
N LYS A 533 -31.79 43.23 23.77
CA LYS A 533 -31.76 42.72 25.15
C LYS A 533 -31.83 43.89 26.10
N ILE A 534 -32.73 43.80 27.06
CA ILE A 534 -32.86 44.82 28.08
C ILE A 534 -32.02 44.49 29.32
N ALA A 535 -31.87 45.44 30.23
CA ALA A 535 -30.98 45.35 31.39
C ALA A 535 -31.31 44.19 32.35
N ASP A 536 -32.58 43.74 32.39
CA ASP A 536 -33.01 42.60 33.22
C ASP A 536 -32.77 41.23 32.56
N GLY A 537 -32.20 41.21 31.36
CA GLY A 537 -31.83 40.01 30.63
C GLY A 537 -32.87 39.48 29.65
N ARG A 538 -34.11 40.02 29.63
CA ARG A 538 -35.11 39.63 28.63
C ARG A 538 -34.71 40.08 27.22
N GLU A 539 -35.06 39.26 26.23
CA GLU A 539 -34.70 39.45 24.82
C GLU A 539 -35.94 39.49 23.93
N PHE A 540 -35.90 40.40 22.95
CA PHE A 540 -37.02 40.70 22.07
C PHE A 540 -36.58 40.90 20.63
N ILE A 541 -37.52 40.71 19.71
CA ILE A 541 -37.35 40.91 18.28
C ILE A 541 -38.44 41.86 17.79
N TYR A 542 -38.02 42.96 17.17
CA TYR A 542 -38.89 43.87 16.44
C TYR A 542 -38.84 43.58 14.95
N THR A 543 -39.98 43.68 14.27
CA THR A 543 -40.02 43.80 12.81
C THR A 543 -40.01 45.27 12.42
N VAL A 544 -39.30 45.58 11.34
CA VAL A 544 -39.15 46.93 10.81
C VAL A 544 -39.70 46.96 9.39
N SER A 545 -40.63 47.89 9.14
CA SER A 545 -41.24 48.09 7.84
C SER A 545 -41.27 49.57 7.49
N TYR A 546 -40.76 49.93 6.31
CA TYR A 546 -40.63 51.32 5.85
C TYR A 546 -39.95 52.28 6.84
N GLY A 547 -39.04 51.75 7.69
CA GLY A 547 -38.34 52.53 8.72
C GLY A 547 -39.12 52.73 10.03
N PHE A 548 -40.23 52.01 10.24
CA PHE A 548 -41.02 52.05 11.47
C PHE A 548 -40.99 50.70 12.20
N LEU A 549 -41.07 50.73 13.53
CA LEU A 549 -41.31 49.55 14.35
C LEU A 549 -42.75 49.07 14.10
N GLU A 550 -42.93 47.83 13.65
CA GLU A 550 -44.23 47.26 13.29
C GLU A 550 -44.72 46.31 14.38
N ASP A 551 -44.13 45.12 14.45
CA ASP A 551 -44.48 44.09 15.44
C ASP A 551 -43.34 43.86 16.44
N PHE A 552 -43.71 43.24 17.56
CA PHE A 552 -42.84 42.98 18.70
C PHE A 552 -43.11 41.58 19.25
N TYR A 553 -42.04 40.80 19.42
CA TYR A 553 -42.08 39.43 19.92
C TYR A 553 -41.03 39.24 21.00
N THR A 554 -41.28 38.34 21.96
CA THR A 554 -40.15 37.76 22.70
C THR A 554 -39.23 37.01 21.73
N LYS A 555 -37.95 36.85 22.08
CA LYS A 555 -37.01 36.14 21.20
C LYS A 555 -37.49 34.73 20.82
N GLU A 556 -38.04 34.00 21.79
CA GLU A 556 -38.58 32.65 21.56
C GLU A 556 -39.76 32.66 20.60
N GLU A 557 -40.73 33.57 20.78
CA GLU A 557 -41.87 33.71 19.87
C GLU A 557 -41.42 34.13 18.47
N GLY A 558 -40.49 35.09 18.38
CA GLY A 558 -39.98 35.61 17.13
C GLY A 558 -39.26 34.53 16.31
N ILE A 559 -38.40 33.72 16.93
CA ILE A 559 -37.73 32.58 16.28
C ILE A 559 -38.75 31.56 15.74
N ASN A 560 -39.83 31.32 16.48
CA ASN A 560 -40.85 30.35 16.08
C ASN A 560 -41.84 30.87 15.02
N THR A 561 -42.03 32.19 14.92
CA THR A 561 -43.10 32.80 14.12
C THR A 561 -42.58 33.51 12.88
N LEU A 562 -41.41 34.15 12.95
CA LEU A 562 -40.87 34.97 11.88
C LEU A 562 -39.91 34.14 11.01
N SER A 563 -40.20 34.09 9.70
CA SER A 563 -39.32 33.44 8.73
C SER A 563 -38.23 34.39 8.25
N GLY A 564 -36.98 33.92 8.21
CA GLY A 564 -35.87 34.67 7.60
C GLY A 564 -35.32 35.79 8.47
N ILE A 565 -35.38 35.65 9.80
CA ILE A 565 -34.58 36.50 10.69
C ILE A 565 -33.09 36.19 10.43
N PRO A 566 -32.26 37.20 10.12
CA PRO A 566 -30.82 37.06 10.02
C PRO A 566 -30.23 36.31 11.21
N LYS A 567 -29.53 35.20 11.00
CA LYS A 567 -29.04 34.38 12.13
C LYS A 567 -28.00 35.14 12.94
N ILE A 568 -27.23 36.02 12.29
CA ILE A 568 -26.17 36.80 12.93
C ILE A 568 -26.67 37.72 14.06
N ILE A 569 -27.91 38.21 13.98
CA ILE A 569 -28.50 39.05 15.04
C ILE A 569 -29.12 38.23 16.18
N LEU A 570 -29.22 36.91 16.04
CA LEU A 570 -29.73 36.00 17.08
C LEU A 570 -28.62 35.44 18.00
N LEU A 571 -27.36 35.45 17.54
CA LEU A 571 -26.17 34.93 18.23
C LEU A 571 -25.62 35.95 19.22
N GLN A 572 -26.19 35.97 20.41
CA GLN A 572 -25.86 36.97 21.42
C GLN A 572 -25.86 36.25 22.78
N ASP A 573 -24.73 35.61 23.09
CA ASP A 573 -24.54 34.83 24.32
C ASP A 573 -24.25 35.70 25.53
#